data_AF-V9IA81-F1
#
_entry.id   AF-V9IA81-F1
#
_cell.length_a   1.000
_cell.length_b   1.000
_cell.length_c   1.000
_cell.angle_alpha   90.00
_cell.angle_beta   90.00
_cell.angle_gamma   90.00
#
_symmetry.space_group_name_H-M   'P 1'
#
loop_
_entity.id
_entity.type
_entity.pdbx_description
1 polymer ?
#
loop_
_entity_poly.entity_id
_entity_poly.type
_entity_poly.pdbx_seq_one_letter_code
_entity_poly.pdbx_strand_id
1 'polypeptide(L)'
;MSTLNKYTCQLSSEEKIYLAANLNETDEIRPIKIAEIRQWIIQNNDLHAPTDDFFILRFLRACKFNVEKTKCKLWNYYKQRANLPEWYNNRNPFLPELQELFDLGLH
;
A
#
# COMPACT_ATOMS: atom_id res chain seq x y z
N MET A 1 -6.61 -7.01 18.16
CA MET A 1 -5.85 -5.75 18.00
C MET A 1 -4.60 -6.08 17.23
N SER A 2 -4.50 -5.64 15.97
CA SER A 2 -3.33 -5.94 15.11
C SER A 2 -2.09 -5.35 15.74
N THR A 3 -1.07 -6.18 15.97
CA THR A 3 0.25 -5.73 16.42
C THR A 3 0.77 -4.68 15.43
N LEU A 4 1.12 -3.50 15.94
CA LEU A 4 1.68 -2.42 15.13
C LEU A 4 3.11 -2.84 14.73
N ASN A 5 3.27 -3.47 13.58
CA ASN A 5 4.58 -3.84 13.08
C ASN A 5 5.29 -2.57 12.63
N LYS A 6 6.18 -2.08 13.51
CA LYS A 6 6.98 -0.89 13.28
C LYS A 6 7.99 -1.18 12.17
N TYR A 7 7.98 -0.38 11.11
CA TYR A 7 8.92 -0.53 10.01
C TYR A 7 10.31 -0.09 10.46
N THR A 8 11.30 -0.97 10.26
CA THR A 8 12.73 -0.66 10.44
C THR A 8 13.37 -0.48 9.08
N CYS A 9 13.89 0.71 8.79
CA CYS A 9 14.54 0.99 7.51
C CYS A 9 15.93 0.34 7.47
N GLN A 10 16.08 -0.71 6.65
CA GLN A 10 17.35 -1.43 6.46
C GLN A 10 18.10 -1.00 5.19
N LEU A 11 17.74 0.15 4.62
CA LEU A 11 18.30 0.63 3.35
C LEU A 11 19.70 1.20 3.54
N SER A 12 20.56 0.95 2.55
CA SER A 12 21.89 1.55 2.41
C SER A 12 21.82 3.07 2.20
N SER A 13 22.96 3.75 2.41
CA SER A 13 23.05 5.19 2.20
C SER A 13 22.74 5.60 0.76
N GLU A 14 23.15 4.80 -0.23
CA GLU A 14 22.91 5.06 -1.66
C GLU A 14 21.41 4.99 -1.99
N GLU A 15 20.72 3.97 -1.48
CA GLU A 15 19.27 3.83 -1.65
C GLU A 15 18.52 4.99 -0.99
N LYS A 16 18.96 5.44 0.19
CA LYS A 16 18.35 6.61 0.85
C LYS A 16 18.51 7.89 0.04
N ILE A 17 19.67 8.11 -0.59
CA ILE A 17 19.90 9.25 -1.48
C ILE A 17 18.96 9.17 -2.69
N TYR A 18 18.85 7.99 -3.31
CA TYR A 18 17.93 7.78 -4.43
C TYR A 18 16.47 8.06 -4.04
N LEU A 19 16.03 7.57 -2.89
CA LEU A 19 14.68 7.78 -2.37
C LEU A 19 14.38 9.26 -2.07
N ALA A 20 15.33 9.98 -1.49
CA ALA A 20 15.20 11.41 -1.26
C ALA A 20 15.07 12.18 -2.59
N ALA A 21 15.91 11.85 -3.57
CA ALA A 21 15.91 12.52 -4.87
C ALA A 21 14.67 12.22 -5.73
N ASN A 22 14.16 10.97 -5.70
CA ASN A 22 13.12 10.53 -6.64
C ASN A 22 11.72 10.42 -6.04
N LEU A 23 11.62 10.11 -4.74
CA LEU A 23 10.35 9.86 -4.06
C LEU A 23 10.06 10.89 -2.97
N ASN A 24 10.94 11.87 -2.75
CA ASN A 24 10.88 12.81 -1.63
C ASN A 24 10.81 12.09 -0.28
N GLU A 25 11.46 10.93 -0.14
CA GLU A 25 11.44 10.15 1.11
C GLU A 25 12.74 10.39 1.89
N THR A 26 12.63 10.87 3.13
CA THR A 26 13.75 10.97 4.08
C THR A 26 13.45 10.22 5.37
N ASP A 27 14.49 9.90 6.15
CA ASP A 27 14.33 9.21 7.44
C ASP A 27 13.50 10.02 8.45
N GLU A 28 13.53 11.35 8.34
CA GLU A 28 12.79 12.29 9.20
C GLU A 28 11.30 12.33 8.85
N ILE A 29 10.97 12.46 7.55
CA ILE A 29 9.58 12.63 7.14
C ILE A 29 8.82 11.30 7.11
N ARG A 30 9.51 10.17 6.93
CA ARG A 30 8.89 8.85 6.79
C ARG A 30 7.95 8.52 7.97
N PRO A 31 8.38 8.55 9.24
CA PRO A 31 7.49 8.27 10.35
C PRO A 31 6.34 9.27 10.46
N ILE A 32 6.56 10.55 10.10
CA ILE A 32 5.54 11.60 10.13
C ILE A 32 4.43 11.29 9.12
N LYS A 33 4.80 10.99 7.87
CA LYS A 33 3.84 10.70 6.79
C LYS A 33 3.11 9.38 6.98
N ILE A 34 3.78 8.37 7.53
CA ILE A 34 3.14 7.12 7.94
C ILE A 34 2.08 7.39 9.02
N ALA A 35 2.42 8.16 10.06
CA ALA A 35 1.49 8.50 11.14
C ALA A 35 0.29 9.32 10.63
N GLU A 36 0.53 10.26 9.72
CA GLU A 36 -0.51 11.08 9.09
C GLU A 36 -1.53 10.21 8.33
N ILE A 37 -1.07 9.29 7.48
CA ILE A 37 -1.96 8.37 6.75
C ILE A 37 -2.65 7.40 7.72
N ARG A 38 -1.96 6.91 8.75
CA ARG A 38 -2.57 6.04 9.75
C ARG A 38 -3.74 6.71 10.46
N GLN A 39 -3.53 7.94 10.94
CA GLN A 39 -4.57 8.72 11.60
C GLN A 39 -5.75 8.93 10.66
N TRP A 40 -5.48 9.26 9.40
CA TRP A 40 -6.53 9.39 8.39
C TRP A 40 -7.31 8.07 8.20
N ILE A 41 -6.66 6.91 8.07
CA ILE A 41 -7.36 5.61 7.96
C ILE A 41 -8.26 5.38 9.18
N ILE A 42 -7.77 5.62 10.40
CA ILE A 42 -8.53 5.42 11.64
C ILE A 42 -9.76 6.34 11.71
N GLN A 43 -9.67 7.57 11.20
CA GLN A 43 -10.77 8.53 11.17
C GLN A 43 -11.84 8.19 10.13
N ASN A 44 -11.52 7.41 9.11
CA ASN A 44 -12.43 7.06 8.02
C ASN A 44 -13.01 5.65 8.24
N ASN A 45 -14.11 5.55 8.98
CA ASN A 45 -14.73 4.27 9.38
C ASN A 45 -15.13 3.37 8.19
N ASP A 46 -15.44 3.95 7.03
CA ASP A 46 -15.81 3.20 5.81
C ASP A 46 -14.58 2.57 5.12
N LEU A 47 -13.37 2.98 5.48
CA LEU A 47 -12.13 2.48 4.91
C LEU A 47 -11.49 1.42 5.82
N HIS A 48 -11.84 0.15 5.58
CA HIS A 48 -11.26 -0.99 6.31
C HIS A 48 -9.86 -1.38 5.78
N ALA A 49 -8.91 -0.44 5.85
CA ALA A 49 -7.52 -0.65 5.44
C ALA A 49 -6.60 -1.02 6.63
N PRO A 50 -5.57 -1.87 6.42
CA PRO A 50 -4.52 -2.08 7.41
C PRO A 50 -3.79 -0.79 7.77
N THR A 51 -3.44 -0.66 9.04
CA THR A 51 -2.72 0.50 9.60
C THR A 51 -1.23 0.25 9.87
N ASP A 52 -0.74 -0.88 9.36
CA ASP A 52 0.66 -1.32 9.41
C ASP A 52 1.60 -0.34 8.66
N ASP A 53 2.80 -0.13 9.19
CA ASP A 53 3.77 0.80 8.61
C ASP A 53 4.16 0.39 7.19
N PHE A 54 4.43 -0.89 6.95
CA PHE A 54 4.88 -1.39 5.66
C PHE A 54 3.79 -1.27 4.59
N PHE A 55 2.54 -1.57 4.97
CA PHE A 55 1.37 -1.35 4.12
C PHE A 55 1.25 0.11 3.70
N ILE A 56 1.24 1.04 4.66
CA ILE A 56 1.11 2.48 4.41
C ILE A 56 2.28 2.99 3.55
N LEU A 57 3.51 2.56 3.86
CA LEU A 57 4.73 2.96 3.18
C LEU A 57 4.72 2.61 1.69
N ARG A 58 4.14 1.46 1.31
CA ARG A 58 3.98 1.07 -0.10
C ARG A 58 3.15 2.09 -0.89
N PHE A 59 2.05 2.56 -0.33
CA PHE A 59 1.21 3.57 -0.99
C PHE A 59 1.91 4.94 -1.04
N LEU A 60 2.58 5.34 0.04
CA LEU A 60 3.37 6.59 0.07
C LEU A 60 4.46 6.59 -1.02
N ARG A 61 5.23 5.51 -1.15
CA ARG A 61 6.26 5.36 -2.19
C ARG A 61 5.67 5.40 -3.59
N ALA A 62 4.57 4.69 -3.82
CA ALA A 62 3.85 4.69 -5.10
C ALA A 62 3.24 6.06 -5.46
N CYS A 63 3.22 7.01 -4.53
CA CYS A 63 2.73 8.37 -4.71
C CYS A 63 3.82 9.43 -4.46
N LYS A 64 5.11 9.05 -4.45
CA LYS A 64 6.26 9.95 -4.20
C LYS A 64 6.08 10.81 -2.94
N PHE A 65 5.58 10.19 -1.86
CA PHE A 65 5.31 10.79 -0.56
C PHE A 65 4.30 11.95 -0.56
N ASN A 66 3.52 12.09 -1.64
CA ASN A 66 2.40 13.02 -1.67
C ASN A 66 1.20 12.43 -0.91
N VAL A 67 0.84 13.05 0.21
CA VAL A 67 -0.23 12.56 1.10
C VAL A 67 -1.58 12.51 0.39
N GLU A 68 -1.95 13.53 -0.36
CA GLU A 68 -3.31 13.60 -0.91
C GLU A 68 -3.51 12.63 -2.07
N LYS A 69 -2.47 12.44 -2.89
CA LYS A 69 -2.42 11.35 -3.86
C LYS A 69 -2.49 9.99 -3.17
N THR A 70 -1.85 9.84 -2.01
CA THR A 70 -1.87 8.60 -1.22
C THR A 70 -3.27 8.29 -0.69
N LYS A 71 -3.96 9.27 -0.09
CA LYS A 71 -5.35 9.15 0.38
C LYS A 71 -6.28 8.77 -0.76
N CYS A 72 -6.21 9.49 -1.88
CA CYS A 72 -7.02 9.20 -3.08
C CYS A 72 -6.75 7.80 -3.64
N LYS A 73 -5.47 7.40 -3.75
CA LYS A 73 -5.11 6.05 -4.23
C LYS A 73 -5.59 4.95 -3.29
N LEU A 74 -5.45 5.13 -1.97
CA LEU A 74 -5.97 4.18 -0.97
C LEU A 74 -7.49 4.01 -1.09
N TRP A 75 -8.22 5.13 -1.15
CA TRP A 75 -9.66 5.11 -1.31
C TRP A 75 -10.08 4.36 -2.57
N ASN A 76 -9.48 4.70 -3.72
CA ASN A 76 -9.79 4.06 -4.99
C ASN A 76 -9.42 2.58 -5.02
N TYR A 77 -8.33 2.19 -4.36
CA TYR A 77 -7.93 0.79 -4.23
C TYR A 77 -9.01 -0.03 -3.50
N TYR A 78 -9.49 0.44 -2.35
CA TYR A 78 -10.53 -0.27 -1.60
C TYR A 78 -11.90 -0.22 -2.28
N LYS A 79 -12.26 0.93 -2.87
CA LYS A 79 -13.50 1.06 -3.65
C LYS A 79 -13.57 0.06 -4.80
N GLN A 80 -12.47 -0.09 -5.56
CA GLN A 80 -12.42 -1.07 -6.65
C GLN A 80 -12.55 -2.51 -6.15
N ARG A 81 -11.90 -2.85 -5.03
CA ARG A 81 -12.00 -4.19 -4.42
C ARG A 81 -13.41 -4.52 -3.95
N ALA A 82 -14.12 -3.53 -3.41
CA ALA A 82 -15.51 -3.70 -2.99
C ALA A 82 -16.46 -3.85 -4.18
N ASN A 83 -16.21 -3.10 -5.26
CA ASN A 83 -17.09 -3.06 -6.42
C ASN A 83 -16.89 -4.22 -7.42
N LEU A 84 -15.73 -4.88 -7.41
CA LEU A 84 -15.38 -5.95 -8.36
C LEU A 84 -15.03 -7.25 -7.63
N PRO A 85 -15.91 -7.80 -6.79
CA PRO A 85 -15.61 -8.98 -5.99
C PRO A 85 -15.15 -10.18 -6.83
N GLU A 86 -15.58 -10.32 -8.07
CA GLU A 86 -15.18 -11.39 -8.99
C GLU A 86 -13.67 -11.41 -9.30
N TRP A 87 -12.99 -10.26 -9.23
CA TRP A 87 -11.54 -10.15 -9.43
C TRP A 87 -10.74 -10.23 -8.11
N TYR A 88 -11.40 -9.96 -6.98
CA TYR A 88 -10.72 -9.75 -5.70
C TYR A 88 -11.06 -10.81 -4.65
N ASN A 89 -12.15 -11.57 -4.82
CA ASN A 89 -12.53 -12.72 -4.00
C ASN A 89 -12.06 -14.04 -4.63
N ASN A 90 -11.89 -15.07 -3.79
CA ASN A 90 -11.51 -16.43 -4.20
C ASN A 90 -10.24 -16.52 -5.09
N ARG A 91 -9.14 -15.91 -4.63
CA ARG A 91 -7.82 -15.94 -5.30
C ARG A 91 -7.05 -17.24 -5.08
N ASN A 92 -7.72 -18.39 -5.19
CA ASN A 92 -7.01 -19.66 -5.13
C ASN A 92 -6.33 -19.88 -6.49
N PRO A 93 -4.98 -19.84 -6.57
CA PRO A 93 -4.29 -19.95 -7.84
C PRO A 93 -4.52 -21.29 -8.55
N PHE A 94 -4.93 -22.33 -7.81
CA PHE A 94 -5.19 -23.67 -8.33
C PHE A 94 -6.61 -23.89 -8.86
N LEU A 95 -7.43 -22.83 -8.95
CA LEU A 95 -8.72 -22.92 -9.61
C LEU A 95 -8.53 -23.21 -11.11
N PRO A 96 -9.28 -24.14 -11.70
CA PRO A 96 -9.15 -24.49 -13.12
C PRO A 96 -9.22 -23.27 -14.04
N GLU A 97 -10.12 -22.32 -13.77
CA GLU A 97 -10.33 -21.13 -14.58
C GLU A 97 -9.12 -20.17 -14.52
N LEU A 98 -8.44 -20.10 -13.37
CA LEU A 98 -7.23 -19.28 -13.22
C LEU A 98 -6.01 -19.97 -13.83
N GLN A 99 -5.90 -21.30 -13.73
CA GLN A 99 -4.86 -22.06 -14.41
C GLN A 99 -4.95 -21.91 -15.93
N GLU A 100 -6.16 -21.96 -16.50
CA GLU A 100 -6.38 -21.74 -17.93
C GLU A 100 -5.96 -20.32 -18.36
N LEU A 101 -6.29 -19.29 -17.56
CA LEU A 101 -5.82 -17.92 -17.81
C LEU A 101 -4.29 -17.81 -17.76
N PHE A 102 -3.64 -18.47 -16.80
CA PHE A 102 -2.18 -18.48 -16.70
C PHE A 102 -1.52 -19.19 -17.89
N ASP A 103 -2.08 -20.32 -18.33
CA ASP A 103 -1.60 -21.07 -19.50
C ASP A 103 -1.75 -20.26 -20.79
N LEU A 104 -2.75 -19.39 -20.87
CA LEU A 104 -2.92 -18.40 -21.95
C LEU A 104 -1.96 -17.20 -21.85
N GLY A 105 -1.13 -17.13 -20.80
CA GLY A 105 -0.19 -16.04 -20.58
C GLY A 105 -0.81 -14.77 -19.98
N LEU A 106 -2.00 -14.86 -19.39
CA LEU A 106 -2.66 -13.78 -18.67
C LEU A 106 -2.38 -13.94 -17.17
N HIS A 107 -1.72 -12.97 -16.54
CA HIS A 107 -1.34 -12.98 -15.13
C HIS A 107 -1.79 -11.72 -14.39
#